data_AF-A0A815J7K6-F1
#
_entry.id   AF-A0A815J7K6-F1
#
_cell.length_a   1.000
_cell.length_b   1.000
_cell.length_c   1.000
_cell.angle_alpha   90.00
_cell.angle_beta   90.00
_cell.angle_gamma   90.00
#
_symmetry.space_group_name_H-M   'P 1'
#
loop_
_entity.id
_entity.type
_entity.pdbx_description
1 polymer ?
#
loop_
_entity_poly.entity_id
_entity_poly.type
_entity_poly.pdbx_seq_one_letter_code
_entity_poly.pdbx_strand_id
1 'polypeptide(L)'
;MDNKNLKQGASDSSSSSSSSTASNTNKSSSVEAGATTVDPQQCVNFLSELKKENIFLIVSGALGQQIVPEIQAMPQLETIYVFCDNESYHEEWTKTVSKVKGVYTDIKSICQALEIDRERCDRAMISISFKGLDPLFMYTQLLKETLLEIEDDYRQSIKDLAEYCREQDDIPEDQIKQVENEYRNHTPIWWYTAEIFIYSMLNRGLRQMDVNIMLRMGFFIRHLHNHQVSRLFYQ
;
A
#
# COMPACT_ATOMS: atom_id res chain seq x y z
N MET A 1 40.72 -30.98 50.39
CA MET A 1 39.97 -31.74 51.40
C MET A 1 38.48 -31.54 51.16
N ASP A 2 37.90 -31.99 50.05
CA ASP A 2 37.81 -33.32 49.41
C ASP A 2 36.51 -34.06 49.74
N ASN A 3 35.80 -34.35 48.63
CA ASN A 3 34.93 -35.48 48.34
C ASN A 3 33.51 -35.49 48.92
N LYS A 4 32.46 -35.89 48.19
CA LYS A 4 32.29 -36.49 46.83
C LYS A 4 30.78 -36.40 46.52
N ASN A 5 30.35 -35.79 45.41
CA ASN A 5 30.08 -36.39 44.09
C ASN A 5 28.75 -37.18 43.92
N LEU A 6 27.94 -36.62 43.01
CA LEU A 6 27.45 -37.21 41.75
C LEU A 6 26.02 -37.80 41.62
N LYS A 7 25.35 -37.22 40.60
CA LYS A 7 24.43 -37.77 39.59
C LYS A 7 22.97 -38.02 39.96
N GLN A 8 21.98 -37.95 39.05
CA GLN A 8 21.75 -37.39 37.70
C GLN A 8 20.38 -37.98 37.31
N GLY A 9 19.49 -37.25 36.64
CA GLY A 9 18.22 -37.84 36.17
C GLY A 9 17.35 -36.82 35.45
N ALA A 10 17.03 -37.09 34.20
CA ALA A 10 16.52 -36.16 33.20
C ALA A 10 14.99 -36.15 33.07
N SER A 11 14.50 -35.06 32.45
CA SER A 11 13.38 -34.95 31.49
C SER A 11 12.09 -35.75 31.71
N ASP A 12 10.95 -35.08 31.79
CA ASP A 12 10.09 -34.93 30.61
C ASP A 12 8.91 -33.97 30.83
N SER A 13 8.28 -33.65 29.71
CA SER A 13 7.56 -32.45 29.34
C SER A 13 6.02 -32.56 29.43
N SER A 14 5.37 -31.40 29.47
CA SER A 14 4.24 -30.98 28.57
C SER A 14 2.94 -30.48 29.22
N SER A 15 2.48 -29.34 28.66
CA SER A 15 1.09 -28.84 28.52
C SER A 15 0.38 -28.35 29.80
N SER A 16 -0.52 -27.36 29.81
CA SER A 16 -0.98 -26.30 28.91
C SER A 16 -2.11 -25.60 29.69
N SER A 17 -2.22 -24.27 29.68
CA SER A 17 -3.52 -23.59 29.61
C SER A 17 -3.34 -22.08 29.55
N SER A 18 -3.80 -21.57 28.42
CA SER A 18 -4.11 -20.20 28.07
C SER A 18 -5.35 -19.69 28.83
N SER A 19 -5.38 -18.38 29.12
CA SER A 19 -6.61 -17.60 28.95
C SER A 19 -6.29 -16.14 28.65
N SER A 20 -6.97 -15.69 27.61
CA SER A 20 -6.93 -14.43 26.89
C SER A 20 -7.72 -13.33 27.58
N THR A 21 -7.32 -12.07 27.39
CA THR A 21 -8.28 -11.01 27.07
C THR A 21 -7.64 -9.94 26.21
N ALA A 22 -8.25 -9.74 25.04
CA ALA A 22 -7.87 -8.78 24.03
C ALA A 22 -8.31 -7.36 24.41
N SER A 23 -7.61 -6.35 23.90
CA SER A 23 -8.18 -5.04 23.60
C SER A 23 -7.42 -4.42 22.43
N ASN A 24 -8.14 -4.32 21.31
CA ASN A 24 -7.74 -3.75 20.03
C ASN A 24 -7.32 -2.28 20.13
N THR A 25 -6.29 -1.91 19.37
CA THR A 25 -6.19 -0.58 18.76
C THR A 25 -5.62 -0.68 17.35
N ASN A 26 -6.46 -0.36 16.37
CA ASN A 26 -6.09 -0.08 14.99
C ASN A 26 -5.18 1.14 14.92
N LYS A 27 -4.01 1.00 14.30
CA LYS A 27 -3.28 2.11 13.65
C LYS A 27 -2.37 1.55 12.57
N SER A 28 -2.63 2.01 11.35
CA SER A 28 -1.76 2.17 10.18
C SER A 28 -0.38 1.51 10.30
N SER A 29 -0.15 0.44 9.55
CA SER A 29 1.14 -0.26 9.46
C SER A 29 2.17 0.57 8.69
N SER A 30 2.75 1.56 9.37
CA SER A 30 4.15 1.93 9.17
C SER A 30 4.93 1.06 10.16
N VAL A 31 5.56 0.00 9.68
CA VAL A 31 6.46 -0.82 10.49
C VAL A 31 7.77 -0.07 10.63
N GLU A 32 7.84 0.86 11.58
CA GLU A 32 9.10 1.34 12.13
C GLU A 32 9.64 0.27 13.10
N ALA A 33 10.19 -0.81 12.55
CA ALA A 33 10.94 -1.79 13.33
C ALA A 33 12.39 -1.31 13.48
N GLY A 34 12.63 -0.45 14.49
CA GLY A 34 13.97 -0.17 14.97
C GLY A 34 14.56 -1.40 15.67
N ALA A 35 15.12 -2.35 14.91
CA ALA A 35 15.81 -3.51 15.46
C ALA A 35 17.26 -3.14 15.81
N THR A 36 17.47 -2.62 17.02
CA THR A 36 18.80 -2.42 17.60
C THR A 36 19.33 -3.75 18.14
N THR A 37 19.88 -4.60 17.25
CA THR A 37 20.96 -5.59 17.44
C THR A 37 20.83 -6.64 16.33
N VAL A 38 21.48 -6.38 15.18
CA VAL A 38 21.32 -7.16 13.95
C VAL A 38 22.30 -8.33 13.95
N ASP A 39 21.80 -9.54 14.23
CA ASP A 39 22.47 -10.76 13.76
C ASP A 39 22.52 -10.70 12.22
N PRO A 40 23.72 -10.76 11.60
CA PRO A 40 23.87 -10.70 10.14
C PRO A 40 22.92 -11.67 9.41
N GLN A 41 22.72 -12.87 9.95
CA GLN A 41 21.88 -13.89 9.32
C GLN A 41 20.38 -13.53 9.38
N GLN A 42 19.93 -12.91 10.48
CA GLN A 42 18.55 -12.45 10.61
C GLN A 42 18.23 -11.35 9.61
N CYS A 43 19.20 -10.48 9.32
CA CYS A 43 19.05 -9.45 8.29
C CYS A 43 18.85 -10.07 6.90
N VAL A 44 19.68 -11.05 6.54
CA VAL A 44 19.57 -11.74 5.24
C VAL A 44 18.23 -12.45 5.11
N ASN A 45 17.80 -13.14 6.17
CA ASN A 45 16.51 -13.84 6.18
C ASN A 45 15.34 -12.87 6.01
N PHE A 46 15.34 -11.75 6.73
CA PHE A 46 14.32 -10.71 6.59
C PHE A 46 14.26 -10.14 5.17
N LEU A 47 15.41 -9.85 4.56
CA LEU A 47 15.49 -9.36 3.17
C LEU A 47 14.96 -10.37 2.15
N SER A 48 15.07 -11.67 2.43
CA SER A 48 14.58 -12.74 1.55
C SER A 48 13.06 -12.94 1.60
N GLU A 49 12.40 -12.52 2.68
CA GLU A 49 10.95 -12.61 2.84
C GLU A 49 10.19 -11.52 2.06
N LEU A 50 10.86 -10.41 1.76
CA LEU A 50 10.32 -9.26 1.01
C LEU A 50 10.31 -9.54 -0.51
N LYS A 51 9.31 -10.29 -0.97
CA LYS A 51 9.24 -10.77 -2.37
C LYS A 51 8.62 -9.79 -3.40
N LYS A 52 8.17 -8.61 -3.00
CA LYS A 52 7.38 -7.70 -3.87
C LYS A 52 7.78 -6.23 -3.85
N GLU A 53 8.84 -5.86 -3.13
CA GLU A 53 9.20 -4.46 -2.91
C GLU A 53 10.66 -4.21 -3.30
N ASN A 54 10.93 -3.04 -3.90
CA ASN A 54 12.29 -2.58 -4.14
C ASN A 54 12.94 -2.20 -2.81
N ILE A 55 14.07 -2.81 -2.48
CA ILE A 55 14.75 -2.63 -1.21
C ILE A 55 15.86 -1.58 -1.36
N PHE A 56 15.76 -0.56 -0.52
CA PHE A 56 16.84 0.40 -0.23
C PHE A 56 17.43 0.07 1.13
N LEU A 57 18.69 -0.34 1.17
CA LEU A 57 19.33 -0.82 2.38
C LEU A 57 20.33 0.21 2.91
N ILE A 58 20.17 0.62 4.17
CA ILE A 58 21.15 1.45 4.88
C ILE A 58 21.87 0.56 5.88
N VAL A 59 23.19 0.44 5.77
CA VAL A 59 24.01 -0.45 6.60
C VAL A 59 25.24 0.27 7.13
N SER A 60 25.73 -0.14 8.30
CA SER A 60 27.04 0.32 8.77
C SER A 60 28.16 -0.30 7.91
N GLY A 61 29.33 0.36 7.84
CA GLY A 61 30.49 -0.17 7.11
C GLY A 61 30.89 -1.60 7.50
N ALA A 62 30.94 -1.88 8.81
CA ALA A 62 31.34 -3.18 9.34
C ALA A 62 30.29 -4.28 9.08
N LEU A 63 29.00 -3.97 9.28
CA LEU A 63 27.92 -4.94 9.03
C LEU A 63 27.73 -5.17 7.52
N GLY A 64 27.83 -4.11 6.72
CA GLY A 64 27.74 -4.16 5.27
C GLY A 64 28.78 -5.10 4.67
N GLN A 65 30.02 -5.04 5.12
CA GLN A 65 31.07 -5.94 4.64
C GLN A 65 30.73 -7.42 4.86
N GLN A 66 29.96 -7.76 5.89
CA GLN A 66 29.55 -9.13 6.20
C GLN A 66 28.35 -9.56 5.36
N ILE A 67 27.30 -8.74 5.26
CA ILE A 67 26.03 -9.15 4.64
C ILE A 67 25.95 -8.88 3.14
N VAL A 68 26.63 -7.85 2.64
CA VAL A 68 26.54 -7.43 1.22
C VAL A 68 26.92 -8.53 0.23
N PRO A 69 27.96 -9.36 0.48
CA PRO A 69 28.29 -10.47 -0.42
C PRO A 69 27.14 -11.45 -0.66
N GLU A 70 26.28 -11.67 0.33
CA GLU A 70 25.16 -12.62 0.28
C GLU A 70 23.92 -12.01 -0.38
N ILE A 71 23.70 -10.70 -0.22
CA ILE A 71 22.47 -10.02 -0.67
C ILE A 71 22.62 -9.29 -2.01
N GLN A 72 23.85 -9.01 -2.47
CA GLN A 72 24.09 -8.27 -3.72
C GLN A 72 23.43 -8.91 -4.95
N ALA A 73 23.30 -10.24 -4.95
CA ALA A 73 22.69 -11.00 -6.05
C ALA A 73 21.15 -10.93 -6.05
N MET A 74 20.52 -10.42 -4.98
CA MET A 74 19.06 -10.37 -4.87
C MET A 74 18.48 -9.37 -5.89
N PRO A 75 17.54 -9.77 -6.76
CA PRO A 75 16.98 -8.87 -7.77
C PRO A 75 16.16 -7.72 -7.16
N GLN A 76 15.54 -7.93 -5.99
CA GLN A 76 14.76 -6.91 -5.30
C GLN A 76 15.61 -5.84 -4.58
N LEU A 77 16.92 -6.07 -4.43
CA LEU A 77 17.82 -5.10 -3.81
C LEU A 77 18.28 -4.09 -4.86
N GLU A 78 17.77 -2.86 -4.75
CA GLU A 78 18.00 -1.79 -5.72
C GLU A 78 19.27 -1.01 -5.39
N THR A 79 19.44 -0.59 -4.14
CA THR A 79 20.56 0.27 -3.73
C THR A 79 20.95 0.05 -2.27
N ILE A 80 22.26 0.12 -2.03
CA ILE A 80 22.89 0.03 -0.71
C ILE A 80 23.58 1.34 -0.38
N TYR A 81 23.25 1.92 0.77
CA TYR A 81 23.91 3.09 1.36
C TYR A 81 24.73 2.64 2.56
N VAL A 82 26.01 2.97 2.57
CA VAL A 82 26.89 2.61 3.67
C VAL A 82 27.08 3.82 4.56
N PHE A 83 26.68 3.72 5.83
CA PHE A 83 26.91 4.72 6.85
C PHE A 83 28.20 4.39 7.64
N CYS A 84 29.20 5.25 7.56
CA CYS A 84 30.48 5.04 8.24
C CYS A 84 31.20 6.37 8.48
N ASP A 85 31.67 6.58 9.71
CA ASP A 85 32.51 7.74 10.07
C ASP A 85 33.90 7.70 9.43
N ASN A 86 34.34 6.53 8.94
CA ASN A 86 35.65 6.33 8.35
C ASN A 86 35.54 5.76 6.93
N GLU A 87 35.44 6.66 5.94
CA GLU A 87 35.33 6.33 4.51
C GLU A 87 36.51 5.49 4.02
N SER A 88 37.73 5.86 4.44
CA SER A 88 38.97 5.27 3.92
C SER A 88 39.16 3.78 4.21
N TYR A 89 38.54 3.24 5.26
CA TYR A 89 38.72 1.84 5.68
C TYR A 89 37.79 0.86 4.95
N HIS A 90 36.67 1.33 4.38
CA HIS A 90 35.64 0.50 3.76
C HIS A 90 35.39 0.82 2.28
N GLU A 91 36.19 1.70 1.68
CA GLU A 91 36.14 2.04 0.26
C GLU A 91 36.46 0.86 -0.68
N GLU A 92 37.32 -0.08 -0.26
CA GLU A 92 37.74 -1.17 -1.14
C GLU A 92 36.58 -2.11 -1.51
N TRP A 93 35.81 -2.60 -0.53
CA TRP A 93 34.70 -3.51 -0.81
C TRP A 93 33.51 -2.80 -1.44
N THR A 94 33.26 -1.54 -1.07
CA THR A 94 32.16 -0.75 -1.61
C THR A 94 32.33 -0.44 -3.10
N LYS A 95 33.57 -0.25 -3.58
CA LYS A 95 33.86 -0.09 -5.02
C LYS A 95 33.68 -1.38 -5.83
N THR A 96 33.74 -2.55 -5.20
CA THR A 96 33.56 -3.83 -5.89
C THR A 96 32.10 -4.20 -6.13
N VAL A 97 31.16 -3.55 -5.44
CA VAL A 97 29.74 -3.90 -5.49
C VAL A 97 28.97 -2.83 -6.28
N SER A 98 28.43 -3.20 -7.45
CA SER A 98 27.75 -2.28 -8.36
C SER A 98 26.47 -1.64 -7.78
N LYS A 99 25.88 -2.26 -6.76
CA LYS A 99 24.66 -1.79 -6.07
C LYS A 99 24.93 -0.84 -4.90
N VAL A 100 26.20 -0.65 -4.52
CA VAL A 100 26.57 0.33 -3.51
C VAL A 100 26.62 1.70 -4.18
N LYS A 101 25.74 2.60 -3.74
CA LYS A 101 25.68 3.96 -4.30
C LYS A 101 26.73 4.87 -3.71
N GLY A 102 27.10 4.66 -2.45
CA GLY A 102 28.14 5.44 -1.80
C GLY A 102 28.33 5.09 -0.32
N VAL A 103 29.44 5.62 0.21
CA VAL A 103 29.74 5.68 1.63
C VAL A 103 29.44 7.10 2.11
N TYR A 104 28.78 7.21 3.25
CA TYR A 104 28.31 8.46 3.81
C TYR A 104 28.70 8.56 5.29
N THR A 105 29.23 9.72 5.66
CA THR A 105 29.63 10.07 7.03
C THR A 105 28.53 10.80 7.81
N ASP A 106 27.48 11.26 7.13
CA ASP A 106 26.36 11.96 7.75
C ASP A 106 25.02 11.44 7.22
N ILE A 107 24.05 11.33 8.13
CA ILE A 107 22.73 10.80 7.82
C ILE A 107 21.95 11.73 6.88
N LYS A 108 22.19 13.05 6.89
CA LYS A 108 21.50 13.98 5.98
C LYS A 108 21.90 13.73 4.53
N SER A 109 23.17 13.40 4.29
CA SER A 109 23.65 13.03 2.96
C SER A 109 22.99 11.75 2.45
N ILE A 110 22.74 10.78 3.35
CA ILE A 110 21.95 9.59 3.03
C ILE A 110 20.50 9.96 2.72
N CYS A 111 19.86 10.79 3.56
CA CYS A 111 18.49 11.26 3.32
C CYS A 111 18.34 11.96 1.98
N GLN A 112 19.29 12.83 1.60
CA GLN A 112 19.27 13.51 0.32
C GLN A 112 19.47 12.53 -0.86
N ALA A 113 20.36 11.56 -0.71
CA ALA A 113 20.58 10.52 -1.72
C ALA A 113 19.35 9.62 -1.90
N LEU A 114 18.71 9.25 -0.78
CA LEU A 114 17.44 8.51 -0.75
C LEU A 114 16.31 9.29 -1.39
N GLU A 115 16.21 10.60 -1.13
CA GLU A 115 15.18 11.45 -1.73
C GLU A 115 15.31 11.48 -3.26
N ILE A 116 16.53 11.64 -3.77
CA ILE A 116 16.82 11.60 -5.21
C ILE A 116 16.47 10.23 -5.83
N ASP A 117 16.81 9.13 -5.15
CA ASP A 117 16.54 7.78 -5.65
C ASP A 117 15.07 7.41 -5.59
N ARG A 118 14.38 7.77 -4.50
CA ARG A 118 12.93 7.65 -4.37
C ARG A 118 12.26 8.36 -5.52
N GLU A 119 12.62 9.61 -5.76
CA GLU A 119 12.05 10.35 -6.88
C GLU A 119 12.36 9.70 -8.24
N ARG A 120 13.52 9.04 -8.41
CA ARG A 120 13.87 8.34 -9.65
C ARG A 120 13.04 7.07 -9.85
N CYS A 121 12.79 6.31 -8.79
CA CYS A 121 11.90 5.15 -8.80
C CYS A 121 10.44 5.58 -9.06
N ASP A 122 9.98 6.64 -8.39
CA ASP A 122 8.65 7.20 -8.61
C ASP A 122 8.50 7.73 -10.06
N ARG A 123 9.52 8.40 -10.61
CA ARG A 123 9.54 8.91 -11.99
C ARG A 123 9.60 7.80 -13.06
N ALA A 124 10.20 6.65 -12.77
CA ALA A 124 10.18 5.50 -13.68
C ALA A 124 8.79 4.86 -13.76
N MET A 125 7.98 5.03 -12.71
CA MET A 125 6.61 4.53 -12.67
C MET A 125 5.58 5.58 -13.14
N ILE A 126 5.88 6.88 -12.98
CA ILE A 126 4.99 7.99 -13.32
C ILE A 126 5.84 9.20 -13.77
N SER A 127 6.34 9.17 -15.00
CA SER A 127 6.88 10.38 -15.64
C SER A 127 5.71 11.31 -15.96
N ILE A 128 5.30 12.14 -14.99
CA ILE A 128 4.76 13.51 -15.08
C ILE A 128 4.30 13.86 -13.64
N SER A 129 5.23 14.17 -12.75
CA SER A 129 4.91 14.99 -11.58
C SER A 129 5.11 16.44 -11.99
N PHE A 130 4.03 17.11 -12.39
CA PHE A 130 4.01 18.56 -12.49
C PHE A 130 4.26 19.10 -11.08
N LYS A 131 5.42 19.75 -10.87
CA LYS A 131 5.79 20.35 -9.58
C LYS A 131 4.63 21.21 -9.06
N GLY A 132 3.93 20.74 -8.03
CA GLY A 132 2.82 21.43 -7.38
C GLY A 132 1.41 20.83 -7.59
N LEU A 133 1.26 19.77 -8.37
CA LEU A 133 -0.01 19.03 -8.50
C LEU A 133 0.08 17.70 -7.76
N ASP A 134 -0.92 17.40 -6.94
CA ASP A 134 -1.08 16.10 -6.32
C ASP A 134 -1.32 15.04 -7.42
N PRO A 135 -0.46 14.01 -7.56
CA PRO A 135 -0.69 12.93 -8.53
C PRO A 135 -2.08 12.29 -8.38
N LEU A 136 -2.62 12.22 -7.16
CA LEU A 136 -3.97 11.73 -6.92
C LEU A 136 -5.03 12.59 -7.60
N PHE A 137 -4.84 13.90 -7.66
CA PHE A 137 -5.72 14.81 -8.39
C PHE A 137 -5.69 14.53 -9.89
N MET A 138 -4.50 14.32 -10.46
CA MET A 138 -4.36 13.95 -11.89
C MET A 138 -5.06 12.63 -12.20
N TYR A 139 -4.88 11.61 -11.36
CA TYR A 139 -5.56 10.32 -11.53
C TYR A 139 -7.07 10.42 -11.38
N THR A 140 -7.53 11.18 -10.39
CA THR A 140 -8.97 11.39 -10.17
C THR A 140 -9.59 12.14 -11.35
N GLN A 141 -8.89 13.13 -11.91
CA GLN A 141 -9.36 13.85 -13.09
C GLN A 141 -9.42 12.94 -14.32
N LEU A 142 -8.35 12.17 -14.60
CA LEU A 142 -8.31 11.23 -15.72
C LEU A 142 -9.40 10.16 -15.59
N LEU A 143 -9.58 9.62 -14.38
CA LEU A 143 -10.63 8.64 -14.09
C LEU A 143 -12.03 9.23 -14.28
N LYS A 144 -12.26 10.46 -13.81
CA LYS A 144 -13.53 11.18 -14.04
C LYS A 144 -13.80 11.36 -15.53
N GLU A 145 -12.83 11.85 -16.29
CA GLU A 145 -12.97 12.05 -17.75
C GLU A 145 -13.27 10.73 -18.46
N THR A 146 -12.50 9.68 -18.14
CA THR A 146 -12.73 8.32 -18.67
C THR A 146 -14.14 7.83 -18.34
N LEU A 147 -14.56 7.94 -17.07
CA LEU A 147 -15.90 7.52 -16.63
C LEU A 147 -17.02 8.28 -17.35
N LEU A 148 -16.80 9.54 -17.74
CA LEU A 148 -17.78 10.35 -18.46
C LEU A 148 -17.83 10.02 -19.95
N GLU A 149 -16.75 9.54 -20.54
CA GLU A 149 -16.64 9.19 -21.96
C GLU A 149 -17.13 7.78 -22.29
N ILE A 150 -17.15 6.86 -21.33
CA ILE A 150 -17.57 5.46 -21.57
C ILE A 150 -19.01 5.40 -22.11
N GLU A 151 -19.23 5.01 -23.37
CA GLU A 151 -20.59 4.82 -23.90
C GLU A 151 -21.14 3.45 -23.47
N ASP A 152 -21.87 3.41 -22.36
CA ASP A 152 -22.49 2.17 -21.85
C ASP A 152 -24.02 2.25 -21.84
N ASP A 153 -24.67 1.12 -22.14
CA ASP A 153 -26.11 0.94 -21.88
C ASP A 153 -26.35 0.93 -20.37
N TYR A 154 -26.83 2.06 -19.84
CA TYR A 154 -27.18 2.20 -18.43
C TYR A 154 -28.11 1.09 -17.91
N ARG A 155 -28.95 0.46 -18.77
CA ARG A 155 -29.81 -0.65 -18.34
C ARG A 155 -28.99 -1.87 -17.97
N GLN A 156 -27.95 -2.15 -18.74
CA GLN A 156 -27.01 -3.21 -18.44
C GLN A 156 -26.20 -2.85 -17.20
N SER A 157 -25.71 -1.61 -17.10
CA SER A 157 -24.97 -1.17 -15.92
C SER A 157 -25.78 -1.26 -14.61
N ILE A 158 -27.09 -0.98 -14.65
CA ILE A 158 -27.99 -1.15 -13.50
C ILE A 158 -28.11 -2.62 -13.10
N LYS A 159 -28.24 -3.52 -14.08
CA LYS A 159 -28.28 -4.98 -13.81
C LYS A 159 -26.97 -5.48 -13.22
N ASP A 160 -25.85 -5.06 -13.80
CA ASP A 160 -24.51 -5.45 -13.33
C ASP A 160 -24.23 -4.90 -11.92
N LEU A 161 -24.74 -3.70 -11.61
CA LEU A 161 -24.70 -3.15 -10.26
C LEU A 161 -25.59 -3.95 -9.31
N ALA A 162 -26.82 -4.30 -9.72
CA ALA A 162 -27.74 -5.07 -8.91
C ALA A 162 -27.19 -6.46 -8.57
N GLU A 163 -26.62 -7.16 -9.56
CA GLU A 163 -25.96 -8.46 -9.36
C GLU A 163 -24.79 -8.35 -8.38
N TYR A 164 -23.93 -7.35 -8.53
CA TYR A 164 -22.87 -7.06 -7.58
C TYR A 164 -23.39 -6.77 -6.16
N CYS A 165 -24.49 -6.03 -6.03
CA CYS A 165 -25.07 -5.72 -4.72
C CYS A 165 -25.67 -6.96 -4.04
N ARG A 166 -26.20 -7.93 -4.80
CA ARG A 166 -26.73 -9.19 -4.25
C ARG A 166 -25.64 -10.08 -3.65
N GLU A 167 -24.40 -9.92 -4.08
CA GLU A 167 -23.24 -10.61 -3.50
C GLU A 167 -22.77 -9.97 -2.18
N GLN A 168 -23.33 -8.81 -1.80
CA GLN A 168 -22.97 -8.11 -0.57
C GLN A 168 -23.98 -8.39 0.54
N ASP A 169 -23.50 -8.79 1.71
CA ASP A 169 -24.36 -9.11 2.87
C ASP A 169 -25.02 -7.86 3.51
N ASP A 170 -24.49 -6.66 3.24
CA ASP A 170 -24.88 -5.39 3.88
C ASP A 170 -25.98 -4.61 3.12
N ILE A 171 -26.46 -5.12 1.98
CA ILE A 171 -27.43 -4.42 1.13
C ILE A 171 -28.77 -5.16 1.12
N PRO A 172 -29.86 -4.53 1.60
CA PRO A 172 -31.19 -5.15 1.56
C PRO A 172 -31.69 -5.39 0.12
N GLU A 173 -32.19 -6.60 -0.15
CA GLU A 173 -32.68 -7.02 -1.47
C GLU A 173 -33.83 -6.14 -2.00
N ASP A 174 -34.65 -5.59 -1.11
CA ASP A 174 -35.73 -4.66 -1.46
C ASP A 174 -35.18 -3.36 -2.05
N GLN A 175 -34.09 -2.81 -1.50
CA GLN A 175 -33.43 -1.63 -2.05
C GLN A 175 -32.80 -1.90 -3.42
N ILE A 176 -32.22 -3.10 -3.61
CA ILE A 176 -31.67 -3.52 -4.90
C ILE A 176 -32.77 -3.56 -5.96
N LYS A 177 -33.90 -4.22 -5.65
CA LYS A 177 -35.06 -4.28 -6.55
C LYS A 177 -35.66 -2.90 -6.82
N GLN A 178 -35.67 -2.01 -5.83
CA GLN A 178 -36.14 -0.65 -6.02
C GLN A 178 -35.29 0.08 -7.05
N VAL A 179 -33.96 0.02 -6.95
CA VAL A 179 -33.05 0.61 -7.93
C VAL A 179 -33.25 -0.03 -9.31
N GLU A 180 -33.29 -1.36 -9.39
CA GLU A 180 -33.42 -2.08 -10.67
C GLU A 180 -34.69 -1.70 -11.44
N ASN A 181 -35.82 -1.53 -10.75
CA ASN A 181 -37.12 -1.28 -11.36
C ASN A 181 -37.47 0.20 -11.52
N GLU A 182 -37.02 1.05 -10.59
CA GLU A 182 -37.52 2.42 -10.46
C GLU A 182 -36.48 3.48 -10.77
N TYR A 183 -35.22 3.12 -11.08
CA TYR A 183 -34.13 4.09 -11.27
C TYR A 183 -34.51 5.28 -12.17
N ARG A 184 -35.22 5.04 -13.27
CA ARG A 184 -35.62 6.08 -14.24
C ARG A 184 -36.77 6.97 -13.77
N ASN A 185 -37.49 6.58 -12.73
CA ASN A 185 -38.64 7.32 -12.22
C ASN A 185 -38.21 8.54 -11.38
N HIS A 186 -36.94 8.59 -10.97
CA HIS A 186 -36.40 9.65 -10.12
C HIS A 186 -35.14 10.28 -10.72
N THR A 187 -34.82 11.49 -10.26
CA THR A 187 -33.59 12.17 -10.66
C THR A 187 -32.37 11.53 -9.99
N PRO A 188 -31.18 11.64 -10.58
CA PRO A 188 -29.95 11.14 -9.95
C PRO A 188 -29.70 11.74 -8.56
N ILE A 189 -30.07 13.00 -8.34
CA ILE A 189 -29.95 13.68 -7.04
C ILE A 189 -30.89 13.02 -6.01
N TRP A 190 -32.09 12.64 -6.41
CA TRP A 190 -33.01 11.92 -5.52
C TRP A 190 -32.39 10.60 -5.05
N TRP A 191 -31.83 9.80 -5.96
CA TRP A 191 -31.13 8.57 -5.59
C TRP A 191 -29.89 8.80 -4.72
N TYR A 192 -29.18 9.92 -4.91
CA TYR A 192 -28.04 10.28 -4.07
C TYR A 192 -28.44 10.72 -2.66
N THR A 193 -29.68 11.17 -2.47
CA THR A 193 -30.18 11.68 -1.17
C THR A 193 -31.17 10.74 -0.50
N ALA A 194 -31.64 9.71 -1.20
CA ALA A 194 -32.49 8.67 -0.65
C ALA A 194 -31.77 7.86 0.44
N GLU A 195 -32.51 7.41 1.44
CA GLU A 195 -32.03 6.56 2.55
C GLU A 195 -31.84 5.11 2.10
N ILE A 196 -31.05 4.90 1.04
CA ILE A 196 -30.70 3.59 0.50
C ILE A 196 -29.19 3.48 0.25
N PHE A 197 -28.74 2.29 -0.15
CA PHE A 197 -27.31 1.98 -0.33
C PHE A 197 -26.55 2.84 -1.36
N ILE A 198 -27.22 3.52 -2.30
CA ILE A 198 -26.57 4.26 -3.40
C ILE A 198 -25.61 5.33 -2.89
N TYR A 199 -26.03 6.15 -1.92
CA TYR A 199 -25.17 7.19 -1.34
C TYR A 199 -23.96 6.59 -0.62
N SER A 200 -24.19 5.61 0.24
CA SER A 200 -23.13 5.02 1.07
C SER A 200 -22.12 4.25 0.22
N MET A 201 -22.59 3.50 -0.78
CA MET A 201 -21.75 2.77 -1.73
C MET A 201 -20.91 3.71 -2.58
N LEU A 202 -21.51 4.74 -3.19
CA LEU A 202 -20.76 5.68 -4.02
C LEU A 202 -19.67 6.37 -3.22
N ASN A 203 -20.02 6.91 -2.04
CA ASN A 203 -19.04 7.59 -1.21
C ASN A 203 -18.00 6.64 -0.63
N ARG A 204 -18.33 5.36 -0.40
CA ARG A 204 -17.34 4.32 -0.03
C ARG A 204 -16.34 4.13 -1.18
N GLY A 205 -16.83 3.93 -2.40
CA GLY A 205 -15.99 3.79 -3.59
C GLY A 205 -15.06 4.97 -3.81
N LEU A 206 -15.59 6.20 -3.69
CA LEU A 206 -14.80 7.43 -3.82
C LEU A 206 -13.77 7.60 -2.68
N ARG A 207 -14.14 7.34 -1.43
CA ARG A 207 -13.21 7.49 -0.27
C ARG A 207 -12.08 6.47 -0.30
N GLN A 208 -12.36 5.26 -0.78
CA GLN A 208 -11.40 4.16 -0.80
C GLN A 208 -10.66 4.05 -2.15
N MET A 209 -11.01 4.89 -3.12
CA MET A 209 -10.55 4.76 -4.51
C MET A 209 -10.78 3.34 -5.06
N ASP A 210 -11.91 2.72 -4.70
CA ASP A 210 -12.27 1.38 -5.17
C ASP A 210 -12.76 1.46 -6.62
N VAL A 211 -11.86 1.12 -7.54
CA VAL A 211 -12.11 1.15 -8.98
C VAL A 211 -13.28 0.23 -9.38
N ASN A 212 -13.49 -0.90 -8.71
CA ASN A 212 -14.60 -1.80 -9.04
C ASN A 212 -15.95 -1.15 -8.74
N ILE A 213 -16.08 -0.52 -7.57
CA ILE A 213 -17.29 0.23 -7.21
C ILE A 213 -17.46 1.43 -8.14
N MET A 214 -16.40 2.19 -8.40
CA MET A 214 -16.45 3.38 -9.26
C MET A 214 -16.87 3.07 -10.69
N LEU A 215 -16.36 1.98 -11.29
CA LEU A 215 -16.74 1.56 -12.65
C LEU A 215 -18.20 1.12 -12.70
N ARG A 216 -18.65 0.27 -11.76
CA ARG A 216 -20.04 -0.20 -11.69
C ARG A 216 -21.02 0.95 -11.45
N MET A 217 -20.62 1.95 -10.67
CA MET A 217 -21.40 3.16 -10.43
C MET A 217 -21.14 4.27 -11.47
N GLY A 218 -20.35 4.01 -12.51
CA GLY A 218 -19.96 4.98 -13.52
C GLY A 218 -21.15 5.63 -14.22
N PHE A 219 -22.17 4.85 -14.56
CA PHE A 219 -23.42 5.37 -15.12
C PHE A 219 -24.11 6.38 -14.19
N PHE A 220 -24.10 6.13 -12.88
CA PHE A 220 -24.72 7.00 -11.89
C PHE A 220 -23.91 8.27 -11.68
N ILE A 221 -22.58 8.17 -11.61
CA ILE A 221 -21.66 9.33 -11.54
C ILE A 221 -21.89 10.24 -12.75
N ARG A 222 -21.99 9.67 -13.95
CA ARG A 222 -22.26 10.41 -15.18
C ARG A 222 -23.62 11.09 -15.17
N HIS A 223 -24.67 10.40 -14.72
CA HIS A 223 -25.99 10.99 -14.60
C HIS A 223 -26.03 12.12 -13.58
N LEU A 224 -25.34 11.99 -12.43
CA LEU A 224 -25.18 13.06 -11.45
C LEU A 224 -24.45 14.27 -12.05
N HIS A 225 -23.32 14.04 -12.71
CA HIS A 225 -22.52 15.07 -13.37
C HIS A 225 -23.36 15.81 -14.44
N ASN A 226 -24.00 15.07 -15.33
CA ASN A 226 -24.83 15.66 -16.39
C ASN A 226 -25.99 16.46 -15.82
N HIS A 227 -26.65 15.97 -14.76
CA HIS A 227 -27.71 16.71 -14.09
C HIS A 227 -27.21 18.02 -13.44
N GLN A 228 -26.00 18.03 -12.87
CA GLN A 228 -25.39 19.25 -12.32
C GLN A 228 -25.02 20.25 -13.43
N VAL A 229 -24.37 19.77 -14.49
CA VAL A 229 -23.96 20.60 -15.64
C VAL A 229 -25.17 21.19 -16.35
N SER A 230 -26.23 20.40 -16.60
CA SER A 230 -27.46 20.92 -17.19
C SER A 230 -28.10 22.03 -16.35
N ARG A 231 -27.98 22.02 -15.03
CA ARG A 231 -28.53 23.11 -14.19
C ARG A 231 -27.74 24.41 -14.27
N LEU A 232 -26.44 24.36 -14.61
CA LEU A 232 -25.59 25.55 -14.73
C LEU A 232 -25.80 26.32 -16.05
N PHE A 233 -26.25 25.65 -17.11
CA PHE A 233 -26.50 26.27 -18.42
C PHE A 233 -27.92 26.84 -18.61
N TYR A 234 -28.81 26.66 -17.63
CA TYR A 234 -30.20 27.17 -17.65
C TYR A 234 -30.47 28.27 -16.61
N GLN A 235 -29.43 29.01 -16.19
CA GLN A 235 -29.54 30.31 -15.48
C GLN A 235 -29.11 31.45 -16.39
#